data_AF-A0AAD9V2V3-F1
#
_entry.id   AF-A0AAD9V2V3-F1
#
_cell.length_a   1.000
_cell.length_b   1.000
_cell.length_c   1.000
_cell.angle_alpha   90.00
_cell.angle_beta   90.00
_cell.angle_gamma   90.00
#
_symmetry.space_group_name_H-M   'P 1'
#
loop_
_entity.id
_entity.type
_entity.pdbx_description
1 polymer ?
#
loop_
_entity_poly.entity_id
_entity_poly.type
_entity_poly.pdbx_seq_one_letter_code
_entity_poly.pdbx_strand_id
1 'polypeptide(L)'
;MGEIRKKISIASAEVNRVKENRKLTKRGRKNRALLQEECKSLSVTQLITYIEKQNFRLRKLKAAFGRKKRQEEVKSLNDQFRTDPGWVYARINQIVAEDPDNAHPKYKAASPAVEQSGGGKNMFEDIGEAEGFWRSLWEEQGSGDENVEWLKEIEEAIRQPVTEILTLSGIEFQSVTAT
;
A
#
# COMPACT_ATOMS: atom_id res chain seq x y z
N MET A 1 -0.21 -7.02 -20.28
CA MET A 1 -0.35 -5.54 -20.38
C MET A 1 -0.19 -5.01 -21.80
N GLY A 2 0.83 -5.46 -22.55
CA GLY A 2 1.09 -5.00 -23.92
C GLY A 2 -0.10 -5.21 -24.87
N GLU A 3 -0.76 -6.37 -24.78
CA GLU A 3 -1.95 -6.66 -25.60
C GLU A 3 -3.12 -5.70 -25.36
N ILE A 4 -3.42 -5.37 -24.10
CA ILE A 4 -4.50 -4.42 -23.78
C ILE A 4 -4.17 -3.02 -24.33
N ARG A 5 -2.91 -2.59 -24.23
CA ARG A 5 -2.46 -1.31 -24.80
C ARG A 5 -2.57 -1.32 -26.34
N LYS A 6 -2.22 -2.44 -26.97
CA LYS A 6 -2.38 -2.64 -28.42
C LYS A 6 -3.86 -2.55 -28.82
N LYS A 7 -4.76 -3.20 -28.08
CA LYS A 7 -6.22 -3.14 -28.30
C LYS A 7 -6.77 -1.73 -28.16
N ILE A 8 -6.36 -0.99 -27.12
CA ILE A 8 -6.71 0.43 -26.93
C ILE A 8 -6.24 1.27 -28.12
N SER A 9 -4.95 1.14 -28.50
CA SER A 9 -4.38 1.89 -29.63
C SER A 9 -5.09 1.62 -30.95
N ILE A 10 -5.42 0.36 -31.22
CA ILE A 10 -6.16 -0.05 -32.42
C ILE A 10 -7.56 0.58 -32.44
N ALA A 11 -8.29 0.49 -31.32
CA ALA A 11 -9.64 1.06 -31.22
C ALA A 11 -9.62 2.59 -31.32
N SER A 12 -8.66 3.27 -30.68
CA SER A 12 -8.51 4.73 -30.78
C SER A 12 -8.20 5.18 -32.21
N ALA A 13 -7.34 4.46 -32.92
CA ALA A 13 -7.05 4.74 -34.33
C ALA A 13 -8.30 4.58 -35.21
N GLU A 14 -9.14 3.57 -34.93
CA GLU A 14 -10.39 3.37 -35.66
C GLU A 14 -11.41 4.46 -35.36
N VAL A 15 -11.52 4.93 -34.11
CA VAL A 15 -12.37 6.09 -33.76
C VAL A 15 -11.95 7.33 -34.56
N ASN A 16 -10.66 7.65 -34.60
CA ASN A 16 -10.16 8.81 -35.35
C ASN A 16 -10.43 8.67 -36.84
N ARG A 17 -10.20 7.48 -37.42
CA ARG A 17 -10.51 7.19 -38.82
C ARG A 17 -11.99 7.42 -39.15
N VAL A 18 -12.89 6.92 -38.30
CA VAL A 18 -14.34 7.07 -38.51
C VAL A 18 -14.75 8.54 -38.39
N LYS A 19 -14.21 9.28 -37.42
CA LYS A 19 -14.48 10.73 -37.26
C LYS A 19 -13.98 11.56 -38.44
N GLU A 20 -12.83 11.21 -39.00
CA GLU A 20 -12.20 11.95 -40.12
C GLU A 20 -12.60 11.38 -41.50
N ASN A 21 -13.51 10.39 -41.56
CA ASN A 21 -13.93 9.71 -42.79
C ASN A 21 -12.77 9.18 -43.66
N ARG A 22 -11.65 8.79 -43.04
CA ARG A 22 -10.45 8.33 -43.75
C ARG A 22 -10.65 6.94 -44.36
N LYS A 23 -10.04 6.73 -45.54
CA LYS A 23 -10.03 5.43 -46.24
C LYS A 23 -9.27 4.37 -45.43
N LEU A 24 -9.70 3.12 -45.57
CA LEU A 24 -9.16 1.99 -44.81
C LEU A 24 -7.84 1.47 -45.42
N THR A 25 -6.76 1.49 -44.64
CA THR A 25 -5.46 0.94 -45.06
C THR A 25 -5.45 -0.60 -44.98
N LYS A 26 -4.46 -1.27 -45.59
CA LYS A 26 -4.28 -2.74 -45.47
C LYS A 26 -4.18 -3.19 -44.01
N ARG A 27 -3.44 -2.44 -43.18
CA ARG A 27 -3.32 -2.68 -41.74
C ARG A 27 -4.63 -2.39 -41.01
N GLY A 28 -5.34 -1.33 -41.42
CA GLY A 28 -6.67 -0.99 -40.90
C GLY A 28 -7.68 -2.11 -41.08
N ARG A 29 -7.67 -2.82 -42.23
CA ARG A 29 -8.53 -4.00 -42.45
C ARG A 29 -8.31 -5.11 -41.44
N LYS A 30 -7.04 -5.47 -41.19
CA LYS A 30 -6.69 -6.51 -40.21
C LYS A 30 -7.11 -6.10 -38.80
N ASN A 31 -6.83 -4.85 -38.43
CA ASN A 31 -7.22 -4.30 -37.13
C ASN A 31 -8.75 -4.26 -36.95
N ARG A 32 -9.48 -3.93 -38.01
CA ARG A 32 -10.94 -3.87 -38.01
C ARG A 32 -11.57 -5.25 -37.80
N ALA A 33 -10.99 -6.30 -38.39
CA ALA A 33 -11.42 -7.68 -38.18
C ALA A 33 -11.32 -8.07 -36.68
N LEU A 34 -10.19 -7.74 -36.05
CA LEU A 34 -9.99 -7.97 -34.60
C LEU A 34 -11.02 -7.22 -33.74
N LEU A 35 -11.35 -5.96 -34.10
CA LEU A 35 -12.36 -5.19 -33.39
C LEU A 35 -13.78 -5.74 -33.63
N GLN A 36 -14.05 -6.29 -34.81
CA GLN A 36 -15.34 -6.90 -35.16
C GLN A 36 -15.63 -8.14 -34.31
N GLU A 37 -14.62 -8.99 -34.09
CA GLU A 37 -14.72 -10.15 -33.19
C GLU A 37 -15.09 -9.74 -31.76
N GLU A 38 -14.56 -8.62 -31.27
CA GLU A 38 -14.79 -8.18 -29.88
C GLU A 38 -16.02 -7.28 -29.69
N CYS A 39 -16.34 -6.41 -30.65
CA CYS A 39 -17.38 -5.37 -30.51
C CYS A 39 -18.72 -5.72 -31.19
N LYS A 40 -18.80 -6.76 -32.03
CA LYS A 40 -19.95 -7.16 -32.88
C LYS A 40 -20.41 -6.09 -33.88
N SER A 41 -20.47 -4.81 -33.51
CA SER A 41 -20.70 -3.65 -34.38
C SER A 41 -19.63 -2.58 -34.15
N LEU A 42 -19.30 -1.83 -35.21
CA LEU A 42 -18.22 -0.83 -35.21
C LEU A 42 -18.77 0.58 -35.36
N SER A 43 -19.68 0.98 -34.47
CA SER A 43 -20.05 2.38 -34.32
C SER A 43 -19.01 3.11 -33.45
N VAL A 44 -18.94 4.43 -33.58
CA VAL A 44 -18.06 5.27 -32.75
C VAL A 44 -18.37 5.07 -31.26
N THR A 45 -19.66 4.98 -30.90
CA THR A 45 -20.11 4.78 -29.52
C THR A 45 -19.61 3.44 -28.97
N GLN A 46 -19.77 2.35 -29.72
CA GLN A 46 -19.29 1.02 -29.31
C GLN A 46 -17.77 0.97 -29.17
N LEU A 47 -17.04 1.63 -30.07
CA LEU A 47 -15.59 1.73 -29.98
C LEU A 47 -15.13 2.51 -28.74
N ILE A 48 -15.83 3.58 -28.35
CA ILE A 48 -15.54 4.32 -27.12
C ILE A 48 -15.79 3.45 -25.89
N THR A 49 -16.96 2.80 -25.80
CA THR A 49 -17.27 1.86 -24.71
C THR A 49 -16.24 0.74 -24.61
N TYR A 50 -15.79 0.23 -25.75
CA TYR A 50 -14.72 -0.75 -25.80
C TYR A 50 -13.40 -0.22 -25.24
N ILE A 51 -12.97 0.97 -25.67
CA ILE A 51 -11.75 1.64 -25.16
C ILE A 51 -11.83 1.81 -23.64
N GLU A 52 -12.97 2.27 -23.11
CA GLU A 52 -13.19 2.44 -21.68
C GLU A 52 -13.07 1.11 -20.93
N LYS A 53 -13.69 0.04 -21.45
CA LYS A 53 -13.58 -1.31 -20.88
C LYS A 53 -12.13 -1.80 -20.85
N GLN A 54 -11.36 -1.59 -21.92
CA GLN A 54 -9.94 -1.98 -21.96
C GLN A 54 -9.09 -1.10 -21.02
N ASN A 55 -9.37 0.20 -20.93
CA ASN A 55 -8.72 1.11 -19.99
C ASN A 55 -8.96 0.68 -18.54
N PHE A 56 -10.20 0.31 -18.20
CA PHE A 56 -10.52 -0.21 -16.88
C PHE A 56 -9.73 -1.48 -16.56
N ARG A 57 -9.69 -2.46 -17.48
CA ARG A 57 -8.88 -3.67 -17.34
C ARG A 57 -7.40 -3.35 -17.13
N LEU A 58 -6.87 -2.39 -17.89
CA LEU A 58 -5.49 -1.93 -17.75
C LEU A 58 -5.24 -1.34 -16.36
N ARG A 59 -6.13 -0.48 -15.85
CA ARG A 59 -6.02 0.11 -14.51
C ARG A 59 -6.06 -0.98 -13.42
N LYS A 60 -6.99 -1.93 -13.53
CA LYS A 60 -7.09 -3.05 -12.58
C LYS A 60 -5.80 -3.89 -12.52
N LEU A 61 -5.22 -4.19 -13.68
CA LEU A 61 -3.95 -4.94 -13.75
C LEU A 61 -2.77 -4.13 -13.21
N LYS A 62 -2.68 -2.82 -13.49
CA LYS A 62 -1.65 -1.97 -12.88
C LYS A 62 -1.76 -1.96 -11.37
N ALA A 63 -2.97 -1.81 -10.84
CA ALA A 63 -3.21 -1.79 -9.40
C ALA A 63 -2.83 -3.14 -8.76
N ALA A 64 -3.22 -4.26 -9.37
CA ALA A 64 -2.86 -5.59 -8.89
C ALA A 64 -1.34 -5.82 -8.90
N PHE A 65 -0.66 -5.44 -10.00
CA PHE A 65 0.80 -5.51 -10.09
C PHE A 65 1.48 -4.65 -9.02
N GLY A 66 1.02 -3.42 -8.83
CA GLY A 66 1.55 -2.52 -7.80
C GLY A 66 1.36 -3.07 -6.39
N ARG A 67 0.21 -3.70 -6.09
CA ARG A 67 -0.01 -4.39 -4.81
C ARG A 67 0.93 -5.57 -4.63
N LYS A 68 1.06 -6.42 -5.66
CA LYS A 68 1.95 -7.58 -5.62
C LYS A 68 3.40 -7.17 -5.38
N LYS A 69 3.88 -6.16 -6.10
CA LYS A 69 5.23 -5.60 -5.91
C LYS A 69 5.45 -5.13 -4.46
N ARG A 70 4.54 -4.33 -3.90
CA ARG A 70 4.63 -3.90 -2.50
C ARG A 70 4.61 -5.07 -1.52
N GLN A 71 3.79 -6.09 -1.79
CA GLN A 71 3.72 -7.28 -0.95
C GLN A 71 5.04 -8.07 -0.99
N GLU A 72 5.69 -8.17 -2.15
CA GLU A 72 7.01 -8.79 -2.29
C GLU A 72 8.09 -7.99 -1.55
N GLU A 73 8.08 -6.66 -1.64
CA GLU A 73 8.97 -5.78 -0.89
C GLU A 73 8.81 -5.96 0.63
N VAL A 74 7.56 -6.01 1.12
CA VAL A 74 7.27 -6.24 2.55
C VAL A 74 7.71 -7.64 2.99
N LYS A 75 7.49 -8.68 2.18
CA LYS A 75 7.95 -10.04 2.48
C LYS A 75 9.47 -10.10 2.57
N SER A 76 10.16 -9.54 1.59
CA SER A 76 11.62 -9.46 1.57
C SER A 76 12.16 -8.76 2.81
N LEU A 77 11.55 -7.64 3.23
CA LEU A 77 11.95 -6.93 4.43
C LEU A 77 11.67 -7.74 5.70
N ASN A 78 10.50 -8.35 5.80
CA ASN A 78 10.16 -9.20 6.95
C ASN A 78 11.08 -10.42 7.07
N ASP A 79 11.49 -11.00 5.94
CA ASP A 79 12.45 -12.11 5.92
C ASP A 79 13.86 -11.64 6.36
N GLN A 80 14.26 -10.41 6.00
CA GLN A 80 15.51 -9.80 6.50
C GLN A 80 15.44 -9.58 8.02
N PHE A 81 14.35 -9.02 8.55
CA PHE A 81 14.16 -8.86 10.00
C PHE A 81 14.22 -10.19 10.76
N ARG A 82 13.72 -11.27 10.17
CA ARG A 82 13.76 -12.62 10.77
C ARG A 82 15.16 -13.24 10.75
N THR A 83 15.96 -12.91 9.74
CA THR A 83 17.28 -13.52 9.52
C THR A 83 18.38 -12.77 10.25
N ASP A 84 18.40 -11.44 10.13
CA ASP A 84 19.38 -10.57 10.76
C ASP A 84 18.73 -9.22 11.15
N PRO A 85 18.11 -9.15 12.34
CA PRO A 85 17.51 -7.91 12.82
C PRO A 85 18.56 -6.83 13.09
N GLY A 86 19.78 -7.20 13.51
CA GLY A 86 20.85 -6.27 13.84
C GLY A 86 21.27 -5.43 12.64
N TRP A 87 21.43 -6.06 11.48
CA TRP A 87 21.70 -5.34 10.22
C TRP A 87 20.58 -4.37 9.85
N VAL A 88 19.32 -4.74 10.07
CA VAL A 88 18.18 -3.86 9.75
C VAL A 88 18.19 -2.60 10.62
N TYR A 89 18.45 -2.73 11.93
CA TYR A 89 18.57 -1.57 12.82
C TYR A 89 19.79 -0.71 12.48
N ALA A 90 20.94 -1.32 12.16
CA ALA A 90 22.11 -0.60 11.69
C ALA A 90 21.79 0.23 10.42
N ARG A 91 21.03 -0.35 9.50
CA ARG A 91 20.59 0.33 8.28
C ARG A 91 19.61 1.47 8.57
N ILE A 92 18.68 1.30 9.51
CA ILE A 92 17.76 2.37 9.94
C ILE A 92 18.55 3.54 10.52
N ASN A 93 19.50 3.27 11.42
CA ASN A 93 20.34 4.31 12.02
C ASN A 93 21.19 5.04 10.97
N GLN A 94 21.68 4.33 9.95
CA GLN A 94 22.34 4.96 8.81
C GLN A 94 21.40 5.91 8.06
N ILE A 95 20.16 5.51 7.78
CA ILE A 95 19.17 6.36 7.08
C ILE A 95 18.85 7.61 7.91
N VAL A 96 18.71 7.47 9.23
CA VAL A 96 18.48 8.60 10.15
C VAL A 96 19.68 9.54 10.17
N ALA A 97 20.90 8.99 10.16
CA ALA A 97 22.12 9.80 10.11
C ALA A 97 22.32 10.52 8.76
N GLU A 98 21.87 9.93 7.65
CA GLU A 98 21.92 10.53 6.31
C GLU A 98 20.92 11.71 6.14
N ASP A 99 19.81 11.71 6.89
CA ASP A 99 18.72 12.68 6.77
C ASP A 99 18.10 12.99 8.14
N PRO A 100 18.82 13.76 9.01
CA PRO A 100 18.42 13.98 10.40
C PRO A 100 17.17 14.83 10.57
N ASP A 101 16.85 15.70 9.60
CA ASP A 101 15.68 16.58 9.63
C ASP A 101 14.40 15.88 9.11
N ASN A 102 14.50 14.63 8.66
CA ASN A 102 13.37 13.89 8.15
C ASN A 102 12.60 13.23 9.28
N ALA A 103 11.46 13.83 9.63
CA ALA A 103 10.54 13.30 10.63
C ALA A 103 10.01 11.88 10.33
N HIS A 104 10.08 11.43 9.06
CA HIS A 104 9.57 10.14 8.62
C HIS A 104 10.55 9.42 7.67
N PRO A 105 11.68 8.92 8.19
CA PRO A 105 12.67 8.22 7.39
C PRO A 105 12.04 6.96 6.79
N LYS A 106 12.11 6.83 5.47
CA LYS A 106 11.61 5.64 4.76
C LYS A 106 12.73 4.61 4.67
N TYR A 107 12.47 3.40 5.17
CA TYR A 107 13.40 2.30 5.03
C TYR A 107 13.70 2.02 3.54
N LYS A 108 14.98 1.96 3.20
CA LYS A 108 15.48 1.57 1.88
C LYS A 108 16.56 0.51 2.09
N ALA A 109 16.29 -0.71 1.60
CA ALA A 109 17.31 -1.76 1.55
C ALA A 109 18.55 -1.22 0.83
N ALA A 110 19.74 -1.55 1.35
CA ALA A 110 20.99 -1.17 0.71
C ALA A 110 21.03 -1.76 -0.71
N SER A 111 21.58 -1.00 -1.67
CA SER A 111 21.90 -1.56 -2.98
C SER A 111 22.96 -2.66 -2.78
N PRO A 112 22.90 -3.79 -3.50
CA PRO A 112 23.88 -4.87 -3.39
C PRO A 112 25.33 -4.42 -3.65
N ALA A 113 25.54 -3.22 -4.19
CA ALA A 113 26.85 -2.59 -4.33
C ALA A 113 27.51 -2.15 -3.00
N VAL A 114 26.76 -2.12 -1.89
CA VAL A 114 27.26 -1.74 -0.55
C VAL A 114 27.31 -2.96 0.39
N GLU A 115 27.36 -4.18 -0.17
CA GLU A 115 27.35 -5.41 0.65
C GLU A 115 28.69 -5.74 1.32
N GLN A 116 29.75 -4.96 1.14
CA GLN A 116 31.07 -5.30 1.70
C GLN A 116 31.85 -4.09 2.21
N SER A 117 31.28 -3.28 3.09
CA SER A 117 32.10 -2.39 3.94
C SER A 117 31.31 -1.92 5.14
N GLY A 118 31.29 -2.73 6.19
CA GLY A 118 30.76 -2.29 7.48
C GLY A 118 30.39 -3.48 8.32
N GLY A 119 31.38 -4.16 8.90
CA GLY A 119 31.17 -5.01 10.06
C GLY A 119 30.59 -4.16 11.19
N GLY A 120 29.28 -4.02 11.20
CA GLY A 120 28.53 -3.42 12.29
C GLY A 120 28.30 -4.49 13.34
N LYS A 121 29.16 -4.48 14.35
CA LYS A 121 29.00 -5.14 15.65
C LYS A 121 27.51 -5.30 16.00
N ASN A 122 27.07 -6.52 16.31
CA ASN A 122 25.71 -6.80 16.81
C ASN A 122 25.31 -5.69 17.80
N MET A 123 24.24 -4.95 17.50
CA MET A 123 23.88 -3.75 18.26
C MET A 123 23.49 -4.03 19.71
N PHE A 124 23.17 -5.29 20.03
CA PHE A 124 22.92 -5.76 21.39
C PHE A 124 23.53 -7.15 21.53
N GLU A 125 24.25 -7.38 22.62
CA GLU A 125 24.90 -8.65 22.94
C GLU A 125 23.92 -9.63 23.63
N ASP A 126 22.84 -9.11 24.25
CA ASP A 126 21.79 -9.89 24.91
C ASP A 126 20.40 -9.20 24.87
N ILE A 127 19.33 -9.98 25.09
CA ILE A 127 17.94 -9.52 25.16
C ILE A 127 17.75 -8.50 26.29
N GLY A 128 18.45 -8.64 27.42
CA GLY A 128 18.36 -7.68 28.53
C GLY A 128 18.92 -6.31 28.16
N GLU A 129 19.94 -6.24 27.31
CA GLU A 129 20.51 -4.98 26.81
C GLU A 129 19.53 -4.27 25.87
N ALA A 130 18.90 -5.04 24.97
CA ALA A 130 17.85 -4.53 24.10
C ALA A 130 16.62 -4.06 24.90
N GLU A 131 16.19 -4.84 25.91
CA GLU A 131 15.08 -4.47 26.78
C GLU A 131 15.38 -3.19 27.56
N GLY A 132 16.58 -3.07 28.15
CA GLY A 132 17.01 -1.87 28.86
C GLY A 132 16.99 -0.62 27.99
N PHE A 133 17.49 -0.72 26.75
CA PHE A 133 17.46 0.37 25.79
C PHE A 133 16.03 0.85 25.47
N TRP A 134 15.12 -0.07 25.13
CA TRP A 134 13.73 0.29 24.85
C TRP A 134 12.97 0.78 26.07
N ARG A 135 13.25 0.20 27.24
CA ARG A 135 12.67 0.63 28.52
C ARG A 135 13.08 2.07 28.84
N SER A 136 14.37 2.40 28.70
CA SER A 136 14.83 3.78 28.91
C SER A 136 14.15 4.78 27.96
N LEU A 137 13.93 4.42 26.69
CA LEU A 137 13.26 5.30 25.72
C LEU A 137 11.76 5.49 25.98
N TRP A 138 11.07 4.48 26.52
CA TRP A 138 9.63 4.57 26.79
C TRP A 138 9.34 5.12 28.20
N GLU A 139 10.24 4.91 29.15
CA GLU A 139 10.15 5.50 30.50
C GLU A 139 10.68 6.94 30.54
N GLU A 140 11.47 7.37 29.55
CA GLU A 140 11.87 8.77 29.40
C GLU A 140 10.65 9.63 29.02
N GLN A 141 10.37 10.65 29.83
CA GLN A 141 9.24 11.54 29.64
C GLN A 141 9.45 12.37 28.38
N GLY A 142 8.84 11.95 27.27
CA GLY A 142 8.96 12.64 25.99
C GLY A 142 8.44 14.07 26.05
N SER A 143 8.92 14.96 25.18
CA SER A 143 8.44 16.34 25.07
C SER A 143 7.03 16.47 24.44
N GLY A 144 6.24 15.40 24.50
CA GLY A 144 4.88 15.38 24.00
C GLY A 144 4.01 16.34 24.79
N ASP A 145 3.14 17.07 24.09
CA ASP A 145 2.17 17.93 24.76
C ASP A 145 1.14 17.06 25.48
N GLU A 146 1.29 16.87 26.79
CA GLU A 146 0.36 16.08 27.61
C GLU A 146 -1.07 16.68 27.62
N ASN A 147 -1.26 17.90 27.09
CA ASN A 147 -2.54 18.60 27.02
C ASN A 147 -3.24 18.58 25.66
N VAL A 148 -2.78 17.77 24.69
CA VAL A 148 -3.47 17.66 23.39
C VAL A 148 -4.93 17.19 23.55
N GLU A 149 -5.86 17.91 22.92
CA GLU A 149 -7.31 17.69 23.07
C GLU A 149 -7.75 16.28 22.68
N TRP A 150 -7.14 15.67 21.65
CA TRP A 150 -7.47 14.31 21.23
C TRP A 150 -7.17 13.24 22.30
N LEU A 151 -6.23 13.52 23.21
CA LEU A 151 -5.88 12.62 24.31
C LEU A 151 -6.97 12.64 25.39
N LYS A 152 -7.53 13.83 25.66
CA LYS A 152 -8.71 14.00 26.52
C LYS A 152 -9.96 13.38 25.90
N GLU A 153 -10.16 13.55 24.59
CA GLU A 153 -11.27 12.90 23.86
C GLU A 153 -11.22 11.36 23.99
N ILE A 154 -10.02 10.77 23.90
CA ILE A 154 -9.84 9.33 24.10
C ILE A 154 -10.03 8.92 25.56
N GLU A 155 -9.49 9.69 26.52
CA GLU A 155 -9.72 9.40 27.95
C GLU A 155 -11.21 9.45 28.30
N GLU A 156 -11.93 10.44 27.78
CA GLU A 156 -13.39 10.58 27.92
C GLU A 156 -14.11 9.39 27.27
N ALA A 157 -13.71 8.97 26.06
CA ALA A 157 -14.29 7.83 25.36
C ALA A 157 -14.05 6.49 26.08
N ILE A 158 -12.93 6.33 26.78
CA ILE A 158 -12.64 5.14 27.60
C ILE A 158 -13.42 5.17 28.92
N ARG A 159 -13.62 6.36 29.50
CA ARG A 159 -14.43 6.55 30.72
C ARG A 159 -15.92 6.40 30.49
N GLN A 160 -16.40 6.60 29.26
CA GLN A 160 -17.79 6.33 28.93
C GLN A 160 -18.07 4.83 29.05
N PRO A 161 -18.98 4.41 29.94
CA PRO A 161 -19.41 3.02 29.96
C PRO A 161 -20.08 2.70 28.62
N VAL A 162 -19.76 1.55 28.03
CA VAL A 162 -20.43 1.04 26.83
C VAL A 162 -21.87 0.68 27.20
N THR A 163 -22.75 1.67 27.29
CA THR A 163 -24.17 1.52 27.67
C THR A 163 -25.11 1.42 26.48
N GLU A 164 -24.62 1.03 25.29
CA GLU A 164 -25.47 0.84 24.11
C GLU A 164 -25.34 -0.55 23.48
N ILE A 165 -25.47 -1.62 24.27
CA ILE A 165 -25.84 -2.94 23.70
C ILE A 165 -26.92 -3.68 24.52
N LEU A 166 -27.30 -3.25 25.73
CA LEU A 166 -28.21 -4.04 26.59
C LEU A 166 -29.65 -3.54 26.73
N THR A 167 -30.13 -2.63 25.88
CA THR A 167 -31.56 -2.26 25.86
C THR A 167 -32.39 -3.00 24.80
N LEU A 168 -31.77 -3.86 23.97
CA LEU A 168 -32.48 -4.70 22.99
C LEU A 168 -32.49 -6.20 23.30
N SER A 169 -31.87 -6.65 24.40
CA SER A 169 -32.08 -8.00 24.92
C SER A 169 -32.50 -7.93 26.37
N GLY A 170 -33.81 -7.97 26.60
CA GLY A 170 -34.41 -8.04 27.93
C GLY A 170 -33.87 -9.23 28.73
N ILE A 171 -32.86 -8.97 29.55
CA ILE A 171 -32.33 -9.90 30.53
C ILE A 171 -32.15 -9.08 31.82
N GLU A 172 -33.09 -9.23 32.72
CA GLU A 172 -32.96 -8.79 34.11
C GLU A 172 -31.88 -9.63 34.79
N PHE A 173 -30.82 -8.99 35.31
CA PHE A 173 -29.94 -9.62 36.30
C PHE A 173 -30.19 -8.94 37.64
N GLN A 174 -30.78 -9.70 38.57
CA GLN A 174 -30.89 -9.30 39.97
C GLN A 174 -29.48 -9.23 40.58
N SER A 175 -29.17 -8.10 41.22
CA SER A 175 -27.97 -7.92 42.02
C SER A 175 -28.07 -8.75 43.30
N VAL A 176 -27.18 -9.72 43.46
CA VAL A 176 -26.95 -10.38 44.75
C VAL A 176 -25.97 -9.53 45.53
N THR A 177 -26.45 -8.87 46.57
CA THR A 177 -25.64 -8.24 47.62
C THR A 177 -25.02 -9.33 48.48
N ALA A 178 -23.69 -9.48 48.45
CA ALA A 178 -22.97 -10.29 49.42
C ALA A 178 -22.91 -9.54 50.77
N THR A 179 -23.27 -10.24 51.84
CA THR A 179 -23.12 -9.81 53.24
C THR A 179 -21.74 -10.19 53.75
#